data_AF-A0A535G9F3-F1
#
_entry.id   AF-A0A535G9F3-F1
#
_cell.length_a   1.000
_cell.length_b   1.000
_cell.length_c   1.000
_cell.angle_alpha   90.00
_cell.angle_beta   90.00
_cell.angle_gamma   90.00
#
_symmetry.space_group_name_H-M   'P 1'
#
loop_
_entity.id
_entity.type
_entity.pdbx_description
1 polymer ?
#
loop_
_entity_poly.entity_id
_entity_poly.type
_entity_poly.pdbx_seq_one_letter_code
_entity_poly.pdbx_strand_id
1 'polypeptide(L)'
;RESLEDLPKVAVPKGLALRTFRRGDETGWAGLMTGAIGNWDEESTGRQFLGDPGVTADGIFFLVSGGKYLATATDKRLPAPNAAGYLHMVAVASQHRGRRLGRCISLAALHHMRLRGCQEAILDTDDYRLPAIRTYLGLGFLPDILEADHPERWRRILAELPMPPAGRLGPTDGAVAEGAAAYNGLLNGPSKDSLRPRPPG
;
A
#
# COMPACT_ATOMS: atom_id res chain seq x y z
N ARG A 1 1.32 -1.69 8.56
CA ARG A 1 0.04 -1.91 9.28
C ARG A 1 0.24 -3.10 10.19
N GLU A 2 0.13 -2.89 11.51
CA GLU A 2 0.49 -3.87 12.54
C GLU A 2 -0.52 -5.03 12.71
N SER A 3 -1.78 -4.89 12.26
CA SER A 3 -2.78 -5.96 12.36
C SER A 3 -3.73 -6.04 11.16
N LEU A 4 -3.98 -7.25 10.66
CA LEU A 4 -4.94 -7.55 9.58
C LEU A 4 -6.31 -8.06 10.09
N GLU A 5 -6.59 -8.01 11.41
CA GLU A 5 -7.80 -8.58 12.02
C GLU A 5 -9.09 -7.77 11.80
N ASP A 6 -8.98 -6.46 11.52
CA ASP A 6 -10.13 -5.54 11.36
C ASP A 6 -10.14 -4.86 9.99
N LEU A 7 -9.81 -5.60 8.93
CA LEU A 7 -9.82 -5.06 7.59
C LEU A 7 -11.25 -4.71 7.13
N PRO A 8 -11.49 -3.48 6.63
CA PRO A 8 -12.76 -3.12 6.01
C PRO A 8 -13.12 -4.07 4.87
N LYS A 9 -14.43 -4.31 4.68
CA LYS A 9 -14.91 -5.12 3.53
C LYS A 9 -14.48 -4.49 2.21
N VAL A 10 -14.08 -5.34 1.26
CA VAL A 10 -13.82 -4.92 -0.12
C VAL A 10 -15.15 -4.57 -0.79
N ALA A 11 -15.28 -3.34 -1.27
CA ALA A 11 -16.42 -2.88 -2.04
C ALA A 11 -15.97 -2.61 -3.48
N VAL A 12 -16.29 -3.54 -4.39
CA VAL A 12 -15.96 -3.42 -5.81
C VAL A 12 -16.90 -2.41 -6.47
N PRO A 13 -16.41 -1.34 -7.11
CA PRO A 13 -17.26 -0.39 -7.81
C PRO A 13 -18.10 -1.04 -8.90
N LYS A 14 -19.34 -0.57 -9.09
CA LYS A 14 -20.26 -1.08 -10.11
C LYS A 14 -19.61 -1.04 -11.50
N GLY A 15 -19.78 -2.14 -12.25
CA GLY A 15 -19.24 -2.29 -13.61
C GLY A 15 -17.78 -2.74 -13.66
N LEU A 16 -17.12 -2.95 -12.51
CA LEU A 16 -15.79 -3.53 -12.43
C LEU A 16 -15.87 -4.98 -11.95
N ALA A 17 -14.96 -5.81 -12.43
CA ALA A 17 -14.71 -7.14 -11.88
C ALA A 17 -13.38 -7.15 -11.13
N LEU A 18 -13.39 -7.66 -9.91
CA LEU A 18 -12.19 -8.01 -9.16
C LEU A 18 -11.84 -9.48 -9.45
N ARG A 19 -10.62 -9.74 -9.91
CA ARG A 19 -10.13 -11.11 -10.16
C ARG A 19 -8.64 -11.21 -9.91
N THR A 20 -8.13 -12.42 -9.82
CA THR A 20 -6.70 -12.71 -9.75
C THR A 20 -6.08 -12.91 -11.13
N PHE A 21 -4.76 -13.04 -11.17
CA PHE A 21 -3.98 -13.28 -12.37
C PHE A 21 -4.29 -14.62 -13.03
N ARG A 22 -4.23 -14.61 -14.35
CA ARG A 22 -4.36 -15.74 -15.26
C ARG A 22 -3.26 -15.63 -16.31
N ARG A 23 -2.78 -16.79 -16.79
CA ARG A 23 -1.85 -16.81 -17.93
C ARG A 23 -2.48 -16.07 -19.11
N GLY A 24 -1.71 -15.18 -19.74
CA GLY A 24 -2.15 -14.24 -20.77
C GLY A 24 -2.44 -12.82 -20.25
N ASP A 25 -2.41 -12.57 -18.94
CA ASP A 25 -2.58 -11.22 -18.38
C ASP A 25 -1.29 -10.39 -18.43
N GLU A 26 -0.14 -10.96 -18.78
CA GLU A 26 1.19 -10.37 -18.70
C GLU A 26 1.27 -9.04 -19.46
N THR A 27 0.84 -9.02 -20.72
CA THR A 27 0.83 -7.81 -21.56
C THR A 27 -0.07 -6.71 -20.97
N GLY A 28 -1.22 -7.11 -20.41
CA GLY A 28 -2.18 -6.18 -19.81
C GLY A 28 -1.68 -5.58 -18.50
N TRP A 29 -1.03 -6.39 -17.66
CA TRP A 29 -0.37 -5.94 -16.45
C TRP A 29 0.80 -5.00 -16.79
N ALA A 30 1.65 -5.36 -17.76
CA ALA A 30 2.78 -4.53 -18.19
C ALA A 30 2.33 -3.14 -18.68
N GLY A 31 1.26 -3.10 -19.46
CA GLY A 31 0.66 -1.84 -19.93
C GLY A 31 0.07 -0.97 -18.80
N LEU A 32 -0.46 -1.59 -17.73
CA LEU A 32 -0.94 -0.86 -16.56
C LEU A 32 0.21 -0.32 -15.69
N MET A 33 1.28 -1.10 -15.54
CA MET A 33 2.43 -0.72 -14.73
C MET A 33 3.29 0.35 -15.40
N THR A 34 3.44 0.28 -16.72
CA THR A 34 4.24 1.26 -17.48
C THR A 34 3.68 2.67 -17.33
N GLY A 35 4.53 3.57 -16.85
CA GLY A 35 4.16 4.97 -16.56
C GLY A 35 3.42 5.17 -15.23
N ALA A 36 3.03 4.09 -14.53
CA ALA A 36 2.52 4.15 -13.16
C ALA A 36 3.59 3.80 -12.13
N ILE A 37 4.35 2.73 -12.38
CA ILE A 37 5.48 2.26 -11.58
C ILE A 37 6.54 1.76 -12.58
N GLY A 38 7.44 2.65 -12.98
CA GLY A 38 8.53 2.32 -13.91
C GLY A 38 8.05 1.94 -15.32
N ASN A 39 8.91 1.23 -16.04
CA ASN A 39 8.66 0.73 -17.39
C ASN A 39 8.67 -0.80 -17.35
N TRP A 40 7.58 -1.43 -17.80
CA TRP A 40 7.40 -2.88 -17.80
C TRP A 40 6.99 -3.36 -19.19
N ASP A 41 7.48 -4.52 -19.56
CA ASP A 41 7.09 -5.26 -20.75
C ASP A 41 6.69 -6.68 -20.37
N GLU A 42 6.22 -7.47 -21.34
CA GLU A 42 5.80 -8.84 -21.12
C GLU A 42 6.96 -9.72 -20.59
N GLU A 43 8.18 -9.47 -21.07
CA GLU A 43 9.36 -10.26 -20.72
C GLU A 43 9.81 -10.02 -19.27
N SER A 44 9.87 -8.77 -18.82
CA SER A 44 10.15 -8.37 -17.44
C SER A 44 9.03 -8.79 -16.50
N THR A 45 7.77 -8.71 -16.93
CA THR A 45 6.61 -9.21 -16.16
C THR A 45 6.75 -10.71 -15.93
N GLY A 46 7.02 -11.49 -16.99
CA GLY A 46 7.15 -12.94 -16.91
C GLY A 46 8.36 -13.38 -16.07
N ARG A 47 9.54 -12.79 -16.31
CA ARG A 47 10.77 -13.26 -15.65
C ARG A 47 10.98 -12.69 -14.27
N GLN A 48 10.79 -11.38 -14.09
CA GLN A 48 11.19 -10.71 -12.86
C GLN A 48 10.08 -10.72 -11.82
N PHE A 49 8.84 -10.52 -12.27
CA PHE A 49 7.70 -10.41 -11.35
C PHE A 49 7.01 -11.76 -11.11
N LEU A 50 6.61 -12.47 -12.16
CA LEU A 50 6.00 -13.81 -12.01
C LEU A 50 7.02 -14.89 -11.60
N GLY A 51 8.32 -14.62 -11.76
CA GLY A 51 9.40 -15.48 -11.28
C GLY A 51 9.79 -15.25 -9.80
N ASP A 52 9.22 -14.25 -9.13
CA ASP A 52 9.51 -13.97 -7.72
C ASP A 52 8.91 -15.06 -6.82
N PRO A 53 9.71 -15.75 -6.00
CA PRO A 53 9.22 -16.85 -5.15
C PRO A 53 8.21 -16.39 -4.07
N GLY A 54 8.16 -15.10 -3.76
CA GLY A 54 7.19 -14.52 -2.85
C GLY A 54 5.84 -14.24 -3.50
N VAL A 55 5.73 -14.30 -4.83
CA VAL A 55 4.51 -13.94 -5.58
C VAL A 55 3.85 -15.21 -6.11
N THR A 56 2.54 -15.30 -5.90
CA THR A 56 1.72 -16.39 -6.45
C THR A 56 0.61 -15.81 -7.33
N ALA A 57 0.15 -16.57 -8.33
CA ALA A 57 -0.87 -16.09 -9.28
C ALA A 57 -2.18 -15.66 -8.61
N ASP A 58 -2.57 -16.34 -7.53
CA ASP A 58 -3.72 -16.00 -6.68
C ASP A 58 -3.46 -14.77 -5.77
N GLY A 59 -2.21 -14.36 -5.59
CA GLY A 59 -1.80 -13.16 -4.87
C GLY A 59 -1.72 -11.89 -5.73
N ILE A 60 -1.91 -11.98 -7.06
CA ILE A 60 -1.90 -10.83 -7.98
C ILE A 60 -3.35 -10.48 -8.31
N PHE A 61 -3.80 -9.29 -7.92
CA PHE A 61 -5.18 -8.85 -8.08
C PHE A 61 -5.33 -7.78 -9.15
N PHE A 62 -6.46 -7.83 -9.86
CA PHE A 62 -6.84 -6.87 -10.88
C PHE A 62 -8.26 -6.35 -10.69
N LEU A 63 -8.46 -5.05 -10.92
CA LEU A 63 -9.76 -4.51 -11.31
C LEU A 63 -9.81 -4.40 -12.82
N VAL A 64 -10.79 -5.06 -13.44
CA VAL A 64 -10.97 -5.08 -14.89
C VAL A 64 -12.35 -4.60 -15.30
N SER A 65 -12.45 -4.00 -16.49
CA SER A 65 -13.71 -3.61 -17.13
C SER A 65 -13.60 -3.77 -18.63
N GLY A 66 -14.45 -4.60 -19.24
CA GLY A 66 -14.45 -4.81 -20.69
C GLY A 66 -13.09 -5.20 -21.26
N GLY A 67 -12.35 -6.06 -20.55
CA GLY A 67 -11.00 -6.50 -20.94
C GLY A 67 -9.85 -5.52 -20.62
N LYS A 68 -10.14 -4.31 -20.15
CA LYS A 68 -9.12 -3.33 -19.74
C LYS A 68 -8.72 -3.54 -18.27
N TYR A 69 -7.46 -3.30 -17.95
CA TYR A 69 -6.90 -3.34 -16.60
C TYR A 69 -6.87 -1.93 -16.02
N LEU A 70 -7.53 -1.73 -14.87
CA LEU A 70 -7.73 -0.41 -14.28
C LEU A 70 -6.90 -0.21 -13.02
N ALA A 71 -6.69 -1.27 -12.25
CA ALA A 71 -5.86 -1.26 -11.06
C ALA A 71 -5.28 -2.64 -10.79
N THR A 72 -4.13 -2.66 -10.12
CA THR A 72 -3.46 -3.88 -9.68
C THR A 72 -2.86 -3.67 -8.29
N ALA A 73 -2.78 -4.75 -7.52
CA ALA A 73 -2.04 -4.85 -6.27
C ALA A 73 -1.64 -6.31 -6.07
N THR A 74 -0.48 -6.53 -5.45
CA THR A 74 0.08 -7.85 -5.26
C THR A 74 0.35 -8.11 -3.80
N ASP A 75 -0.10 -9.26 -3.32
CA ASP A 75 0.38 -9.86 -2.10
C ASP A 75 1.68 -10.60 -2.37
N LYS A 76 2.79 -10.05 -1.88
CA LYS A 76 4.09 -10.69 -1.87
C LYS A 76 4.41 -11.22 -0.48
N ARG A 77 4.91 -12.45 -0.40
CA ARG A 77 5.48 -13.04 0.81
C ARG A 77 6.92 -12.56 1.00
N LEU A 78 7.21 -12.08 2.20
CA LEU A 78 8.59 -11.88 2.63
C LEU A 78 9.15 -13.22 3.15
N PRO A 79 10.45 -13.49 2.91
CA PRO A 79 11.10 -14.65 3.50
C PRO A 79 11.10 -14.56 5.04
N ALA A 80 11.22 -15.72 5.68
CA ALA A 80 11.47 -15.79 7.12
C ALA A 80 12.76 -15.01 7.48
N PRO A 81 12.85 -14.45 8.70
CA PRO A 81 11.95 -14.62 9.84
C PRO A 81 10.73 -13.69 9.87
N ASN A 82 10.69 -12.62 9.05
CA ASN A 82 9.64 -11.59 9.16
C ASN A 82 8.25 -12.13 8.80
N ALA A 83 8.13 -12.97 7.76
CA ALA A 83 6.89 -13.61 7.29
C ALA A 83 5.65 -12.69 7.11
N ALA A 84 5.83 -11.38 7.17
CA ALA A 84 4.78 -10.39 6.97
C ALA A 84 4.24 -10.40 5.53
N GLY A 85 3.02 -9.88 5.36
CA GLY A 85 2.51 -9.55 4.05
C GLY A 85 3.23 -8.32 3.49
N TYR A 86 3.63 -8.36 2.22
CA TYR A 86 4.19 -7.20 1.55
C TYR A 86 3.25 -6.75 0.44
N LEU A 87 2.67 -5.56 0.60
CA LEU A 87 1.78 -4.98 -0.41
C LEU A 87 2.63 -4.39 -1.55
N HIS A 88 2.78 -5.17 -2.61
CA HIS A 88 3.64 -4.85 -3.75
C HIS A 88 2.81 -4.41 -4.98
N MET A 89 3.47 -3.74 -5.92
CA MET A 89 2.98 -3.46 -7.28
C MET A 89 1.57 -2.86 -7.30
N VAL A 90 1.35 -1.81 -6.50
CA VAL A 90 0.06 -1.12 -6.45
C VAL A 90 0.01 0.00 -7.48
N ALA A 91 -0.79 -0.17 -8.52
CA ALA A 91 -0.99 0.82 -9.57
C ALA A 91 -2.47 1.01 -9.91
N VAL A 92 -2.80 2.23 -10.35
CA VAL A 92 -4.13 2.59 -10.87
C VAL A 92 -3.91 3.39 -12.16
N ALA A 93 -4.60 2.99 -13.23
CA ALA A 93 -4.56 3.67 -14.51
C ALA A 93 -4.90 5.17 -14.32
N SER A 94 -4.12 6.05 -14.93
CA SER A 94 -4.21 7.51 -14.74
C SER A 94 -5.62 8.05 -14.98
N GLN A 95 -6.30 7.54 -16.01
CA GLN A 95 -7.67 7.89 -16.42
C GLN A 95 -8.76 7.49 -15.40
N HIS A 96 -8.41 6.72 -14.36
CA HIS A 96 -9.36 6.18 -13.38
C HIS A 96 -9.00 6.50 -11.93
N ARG A 97 -8.09 7.47 -11.72
CA ARG A 97 -7.76 8.01 -10.39
C ARG A 97 -8.98 8.71 -9.76
N GLY A 98 -8.95 8.89 -8.44
CA GLY A 98 -10.04 9.52 -7.69
C GLY A 98 -11.28 8.66 -7.45
N ARG A 99 -11.37 7.46 -8.03
CA ARG A 99 -12.51 6.53 -7.88
C ARG A 99 -12.33 5.49 -6.75
N ARG A 100 -11.41 5.75 -5.82
CA ARG A 100 -11.02 4.85 -4.71
C ARG A 100 -10.58 3.44 -5.15
N LEU A 101 -10.13 3.28 -6.39
CA LEU A 101 -9.68 1.99 -6.93
C LEU A 101 -8.44 1.46 -6.21
N GLY A 102 -7.49 2.33 -5.88
CA GLY A 102 -6.30 1.99 -5.10
C GLY A 102 -6.67 1.34 -3.76
N ARG A 103 -7.57 1.98 -3.00
CA ARG A 103 -8.10 1.43 -1.75
C ARG A 103 -8.76 0.06 -1.95
N CYS A 104 -9.59 -0.08 -2.98
CA CYS A 104 -10.29 -1.33 -3.27
C CYS A 104 -9.30 -2.47 -3.56
N ILE A 105 -8.31 -2.22 -4.42
CA ILE A 105 -7.37 -3.25 -4.85
C ILE A 105 -6.36 -3.61 -3.75
N SER A 106 -5.91 -2.61 -2.98
CA SER A 106 -5.06 -2.86 -1.80
C SER A 106 -5.79 -3.68 -0.74
N LEU A 107 -7.07 -3.40 -0.47
CA LEU A 107 -7.85 -4.24 0.46
C LEU A 107 -7.96 -5.69 0.00
N ALA A 108 -8.12 -5.95 -1.31
CA ALA A 108 -8.16 -7.32 -1.83
C ALA A 108 -6.87 -8.08 -1.49
N ALA A 109 -5.71 -7.46 -1.73
CA ALA A 109 -4.42 -8.04 -1.37
C ALA A 109 -4.25 -8.23 0.15
N LEU A 110 -4.68 -7.25 0.97
CA LEU A 110 -4.60 -7.38 2.44
C LEU A 110 -5.50 -8.49 3.00
N HIS A 111 -6.70 -8.66 2.45
CA HIS A 111 -7.59 -9.77 2.82
C HIS A 111 -6.96 -11.11 2.42
N HIS A 112 -6.31 -11.18 1.26
CA HIS A 112 -5.58 -12.37 0.85
C HIS A 112 -4.42 -12.70 1.81
N MET A 113 -3.62 -11.69 2.20
CA MET A 113 -2.56 -11.83 3.21
C MET A 113 -3.10 -12.39 4.54
N ARG A 114 -4.23 -11.89 5.00
CA ARG A 114 -4.89 -12.37 6.21
C ARG A 114 -5.33 -13.84 6.07
N LEU A 115 -5.98 -14.18 4.96
CA LEU A 115 -6.48 -15.55 4.71
C LEU A 115 -5.37 -16.59 4.74
N ARG A 116 -4.16 -16.22 4.29
CA ARG A 116 -2.97 -17.09 4.35
C ARG A 116 -2.21 -17.02 5.68
N GLY A 117 -2.74 -16.34 6.70
CA GLY A 117 -2.21 -16.33 8.06
C GLY A 117 -1.22 -15.21 8.39
N CYS A 118 -1.05 -14.18 7.55
CA CYS A 118 -0.27 -13.02 7.98
C CYS A 118 -1.02 -12.23 9.05
N GLN A 119 -0.26 -11.80 10.06
CA GLN A 119 -0.78 -10.93 11.12
C GLN A 119 -0.66 -9.46 10.73
N GLU A 120 0.43 -9.09 10.06
CA GLU A 120 0.75 -7.72 9.67
C GLU A 120 1.05 -7.59 8.17
N ALA A 121 1.06 -6.35 7.69
CA ALA A 121 1.48 -6.03 6.34
C ALA A 121 2.36 -4.78 6.29
N ILE A 122 3.39 -4.81 5.45
CA ILE A 122 4.29 -3.69 5.18
C ILE A 122 4.26 -3.32 3.69
N LEU A 123 4.77 -2.14 3.36
CA LEU A 123 4.95 -1.66 1.98
C LEU A 123 6.00 -0.57 1.95
N ASP A 124 6.58 -0.36 0.77
CA ASP A 124 7.38 0.81 0.46
C ASP A 124 6.66 1.70 -0.56
N THR A 125 6.82 3.02 -0.43
CA THR A 125 6.31 3.98 -1.41
C THR A 125 7.19 5.22 -1.43
N ASP A 126 7.32 5.83 -2.61
CA ASP A 126 8.04 7.10 -2.76
C ASP A 126 7.19 8.30 -2.30
N ASP A 127 7.86 9.33 -1.79
CA ASP A 127 7.26 10.55 -1.23
C ASP A 127 6.36 11.30 -2.23
N TYR A 128 6.74 11.32 -3.51
CA TYR A 128 5.99 12.02 -4.56
C TYR A 128 4.65 11.33 -4.88
N ARG A 129 4.41 10.11 -4.38
CA ARG A 129 3.16 9.35 -4.59
C ARG A 129 2.11 9.70 -3.54
N LEU A 130 1.88 11.00 -3.28
CA LEU A 130 0.92 11.49 -2.29
C LEU A 130 -0.47 10.81 -2.34
N PRO A 131 -1.07 10.52 -3.53
CA PRO A 131 -2.34 9.80 -3.57
C PRO A 131 -2.27 8.35 -3.04
N ALA A 132 -1.13 7.68 -3.22
CA ALA A 132 -0.88 6.34 -2.68
C ALA A 132 -0.68 6.42 -1.16
N ILE A 133 0.16 7.35 -0.68
CA ILE A 133 0.38 7.59 0.75
C ILE A 133 -0.95 7.84 1.47
N ARG A 134 -1.81 8.71 0.94
CA ARG A 134 -3.15 8.94 1.50
C ARG A 134 -3.98 7.65 1.56
N THR A 135 -3.89 6.80 0.54
CA THR A 135 -4.59 5.51 0.51
C THR A 135 -4.09 4.61 1.64
N TYR A 136 -2.78 4.52 1.82
CA TYR A 136 -2.17 3.65 2.84
C TYR A 136 -2.46 4.14 4.26
N LEU A 137 -2.34 5.44 4.54
CA LEU A 137 -2.75 6.02 5.82
C LEU A 137 -4.24 5.74 6.10
N GLY A 138 -5.11 5.93 5.11
CA GLY A 138 -6.54 5.61 5.22
C GLY A 138 -6.88 4.12 5.33
N LEU A 139 -5.89 3.24 5.11
CA LEU A 139 -5.95 1.80 5.37
C LEU A 139 -5.30 1.42 6.71
N GLY A 140 -4.85 2.39 7.50
CA GLY A 140 -4.20 2.17 8.79
C GLY A 140 -2.75 1.68 8.68
N PHE A 141 -2.07 1.99 7.59
CA PHE A 141 -0.61 1.95 7.60
C PHE A 141 -0.08 3.15 8.37
N LEU A 142 0.96 2.90 9.16
CA LEU A 142 1.72 3.93 9.84
C LEU A 142 3.13 3.97 9.23
N PRO A 143 3.76 5.14 9.21
CA PRO A 143 5.12 5.32 8.73
C PRO A 143 6.15 4.73 9.68
N ASP A 144 7.17 4.07 9.13
CA ASP A 144 8.36 3.67 9.86
C ASP A 144 9.50 4.70 9.70
N ILE A 145 10.07 5.12 10.84
CA ILE A 145 11.28 5.95 10.87
C ILE A 145 12.49 5.03 10.95
N LEU A 146 13.05 4.71 9.78
CA LEU A 146 14.22 3.84 9.65
C LEU A 146 15.51 4.65 9.48
N GLU A 147 15.43 5.75 8.72
CA GLU A 147 16.58 6.61 8.42
C GLU A 147 16.46 7.98 9.08
N ALA A 148 17.61 8.65 9.27
CA ALA A 148 17.68 9.94 9.96
C ALA A 148 16.97 11.09 9.22
N ASP A 149 16.75 10.96 7.90
CA ASP A 149 16.07 11.96 7.07
C ASP A 149 14.55 11.73 6.96
N HIS A 150 14.04 10.55 7.32
CA HIS A 150 12.61 10.23 7.31
C HIS A 150 11.76 11.25 8.09
N PRO A 151 12.17 11.73 9.28
CA PRO A 151 11.46 12.75 10.02
C PRO A 151 11.04 13.95 9.18
N GLU A 152 12.00 14.51 8.43
CA GLU A 152 11.82 15.71 7.61
C GLU A 152 11.05 15.41 6.32
N ARG A 153 11.31 14.27 5.68
CA ARG A 153 10.57 13.83 4.49
C ARG A 153 9.07 13.73 4.76
N TRP A 154 8.69 13.10 5.87
CA TRP A 154 7.29 12.98 6.26
C TRP A 154 6.67 14.31 6.72
N ARG A 155 7.43 15.26 7.29
CA ARG A 155 6.91 16.62 7.52
C ARG A 155 6.45 17.27 6.22
N ARG A 156 7.23 17.13 5.14
CA ARG A 156 6.89 17.67 3.81
C ARG A 156 5.68 16.95 3.22
N ILE A 157 5.68 15.61 3.28
CA ILE A 157 4.54 14.79 2.83
C ILE A 157 3.24 15.24 3.53
N LEU A 158 3.25 15.39 4.85
CA LEU A 158 2.07 15.79 5.61
C LEU A 158 1.62 17.22 5.33
N ALA A 159 2.54 18.14 5.03
CA ALA A 159 2.21 19.50 4.63
C ALA A 159 1.56 19.55 3.23
N GLU A 160 1.96 18.67 2.32
CA GLU A 160 1.44 18.60 0.95
C GLU A 160 0.18 17.73 0.81
N LEU A 161 -0.07 16.83 1.78
CA LEU A 161 -1.25 15.98 1.75
C LEU A 161 -2.52 16.84 1.89
N PRO A 162 -3.42 16.81 0.90
CA PRO A 162 -4.68 17.56 1.00
C PRO A 162 -5.53 16.93 2.09
N MET A 163 -5.55 17.57 3.26
CA MET A 163 -6.44 17.20 4.35
C MET A 163 -7.89 17.45 3.90
N PRO A 164 -8.81 16.51 4.15
CA PRO A 164 -10.22 16.77 3.91
C PRO A 164 -10.68 17.94 4.79
N PRO A 165 -11.51 18.87 4.29
CA PRO A 165 -12.02 19.97 5.09
C PRO A 165 -12.75 19.45 6.33
N ALA A 166 -12.45 20.04 7.48
CA ALA A 166 -13.07 19.72 8.76
C ALA A 166 -14.61 19.78 8.62
N GLY A 167 -15.29 18.64 8.81
CA GLY A 167 -16.75 18.53 8.68
C GLY A 167 -17.26 17.44 7.73
N ARG A 168 -16.40 16.77 6.96
CA ARG A 168 -16.72 15.53 6.21
C ARG A 168 -15.77 14.40 6.55
N LEU A 169 -15.63 14.07 7.84
CA LEU A 169 -14.87 12.89 8.23
C LEU A 169 -15.69 11.63 7.91
N GLY A 170 -15.58 11.12 6.69
CA GLY A 170 -15.90 9.73 6.45
C GLY A 170 -14.93 8.83 7.24
N PRO A 171 -15.25 7.55 7.48
CA PRO A 171 -14.37 6.65 8.24
C PRO A 171 -12.94 6.55 7.68
N THR A 172 -12.75 6.81 6.39
CA THR A 172 -11.43 6.88 5.74
C THR A 172 -10.66 8.15 6.06
N ASP A 173 -11.33 9.28 6.25
CA ASP A 173 -10.69 10.56 6.53
C ASP A 173 -10.23 10.65 8.00
N GLY A 174 -10.95 9.97 8.91
CA GLY A 174 -10.52 9.75 10.30
C GLY A 174 -9.22 8.95 10.38
N ALA A 175 -9.11 7.83 9.67
CA ALA A 175 -7.89 7.02 9.65
C ALA A 175 -6.67 7.75 9.05
N VAL A 176 -6.89 8.60 8.03
CA VAL A 176 -5.80 9.46 7.49
C VAL A 176 -5.35 10.46 8.55
N ALA A 177 -6.29 11.10 9.26
CA ALA A 177 -5.97 12.03 10.33
C ALA A 177 -5.28 11.35 11.52
N GLU A 178 -5.72 10.15 11.92
CA GLU A 178 -5.08 9.34 12.96
C GLU A 178 -3.66 8.94 12.55
N GLY A 179 -3.44 8.48 11.31
CA GLY A 179 -2.10 8.14 10.84
C GLY A 179 -1.17 9.35 10.82
N ALA A 180 -1.67 10.51 10.37
CA ALA A 180 -0.92 11.77 10.42
C ALA A 180 -0.65 12.23 11.87
N ALA A 181 -1.62 12.07 12.77
CA ALA A 181 -1.48 12.42 14.18
C ALA A 181 -0.52 11.47 14.92
N ALA A 182 -0.60 10.16 14.67
CA ALA A 182 0.33 9.17 15.19
C ALA A 182 1.76 9.49 14.76
N TYR A 183 1.95 9.88 13.49
CA TYR A 183 3.24 10.35 13.02
C TYR A 183 3.71 11.64 13.70
N ASN A 184 2.83 12.64 13.84
CA ASN A 184 3.16 13.86 14.58
C ASN A 184 3.51 13.55 16.05
N GLY A 185 2.89 12.53 16.65
CA GLY A 185 3.25 12.00 17.97
C GLY A 185 4.65 11.38 18.00
N LEU A 186 5.04 10.64 16.96
CA LEU A 186 6.40 10.09 16.82
C LEU A 186 7.45 11.18 16.66
N LEU A 187 7.13 12.27 15.94
CA LEU A 187 8.04 13.41 15.76
C LEU A 187 8.22 14.28 17.01
N ASN A 188 7.16 14.45 17.80
CA ASN A 188 7.12 15.39 18.93
C ASN A 188 7.15 14.69 20.29
N GLY A 189 7.16 13.36 20.32
CA GLY A 189 7.34 12.57 21.53
C GLY A 189 8.74 12.75 22.13
N PRO A 190 8.96 12.43 23.42
CA PRO A 190 10.27 12.54 24.03
C PRO A 190 11.27 11.69 23.22
N SER A 191 12.41 12.30 22.84
CA SER A 191 13.46 11.56 22.14
C SER A 191 13.79 10.29 22.91
N LYS A 192 13.84 9.14 22.21
CA LYS A 192 14.30 7.86 22.78
C LYS A 192 15.73 7.94 23.32
N ASP A 193 16.46 9.03 23.07
CA ASP A 193 17.75 9.35 23.69
C ASP A 193 17.69 9.61 25.21
N SER A 194 16.51 9.74 25.81
CA SER A 194 16.37 10.18 27.22
C SER A 194 16.04 9.06 28.23
N LEU A 195 15.97 7.78 27.83
CA LEU A 195 15.55 6.69 28.73
C LEU A 195 16.54 5.51 28.85
N ARG A 196 17.84 5.78 28.86
CA ARG A 196 18.81 4.84 29.45
C ARG A 196 19.61 5.54 30.56
N PRO A 197 19.54 5.09 31.82
CA PRO A 197 20.53 5.52 32.81
C PRO A 197 21.91 5.02 32.34
N ARG A 198 22.91 5.92 32.33
CA ARG A 198 24.32 5.50 32.26
C ARG A 198 24.60 4.57 33.44
N PRO A 199 25.18 3.37 33.24
CA PRO A 199 25.73 2.63 34.37
C PRO A 199 26.86 3.44 35.01
N PRO A 200 27.01 3.41 36.35
CA PRO A 200 28.12 4.08 37.01
C PRO A 200 29.42 3.28 36.84
N GLY A 201 30.50 3.99 36.50
CA GLY A 201 31.89 3.57 36.70
C GLY A 201 32.49 2.72 35.59
#